data_AF-A0A9D5A8M2-F1
#
_entry.id   AF-A0A9D5A8M2-F1
#
_cell.length_a   1.000
_cell.length_b   1.000
_cell.length_c   1.000
_cell.angle_alpha   90.00
_cell.angle_beta   90.00
_cell.angle_gamma   90.00
#
_symmetry.space_group_name_H-M   'P 1'
#
loop_
_entity.id
_entity.type
_entity.pdbx_description
1 polymer ?
#
loop_
_entity_poly.entity_id
_entity_poly.type
_entity_poly.pdbx_seq_one_letter_code
_entity_poly.pdbx_strand_id
1 'polypeptide(L)'
;MRMIANFSMYPNTVMIGVSHSNRSHFKSTQFPAYTTFDNVILPAYTNINNVIGRRFVHKTSSEVLLERGSNVVSNGQLPNFPSSSYEAAMEKLSSLITRQRRGEKPPLPNKLGRMSMYLKILGLEEDMNRLKIIHVAGTKGKGSTCIFCEAILRECGFRTGVFTSPHLIDVRERFRIDGIDISEDKFLECFWDCWNQLEEKATEQLPMPPLFQFLTILSFKIFTSEQVDAAIIEVGLGGTEDSTNAIKEPTVCGITSLGMDHTEILGDTLGQIASHKAGIFKPKVPAFTVPQPPEAMDVIIERAKELMVPLEVTEPLDCKQMKGLTLGLSGDHQFYNAALAVSLSRCWLQRTGNWEKVCQNILQK
;
A
#
# COMPACT_ATOMS: atom_id res chain seq x y z
N MET A 1 5.23 -6.04 19.16
CA MET A 1 5.90 -5.34 20.29
C MET A 1 7.33 -5.79 20.58
N ARG A 2 7.61 -7.05 20.94
CA ARG A 2 8.98 -7.51 21.32
C ARG A 2 10.03 -7.27 20.23
N MET A 3 9.65 -7.34 18.95
CA MET A 3 10.54 -7.02 17.83
C MET A 3 10.95 -5.54 17.83
N ILE A 4 9.99 -4.63 17.96
CA ILE A 4 10.24 -3.19 18.07
C ILE A 4 11.23 -2.87 19.20
N ALA A 5 11.04 -3.48 20.38
CA ALA A 5 11.90 -3.25 21.54
C ALA A 5 13.32 -3.81 21.37
N ASN A 6 13.51 -4.97 20.73
CA ASN A 6 14.84 -5.55 20.53
C ASN A 6 15.69 -4.77 19.51
N PHE A 7 15.08 -4.04 18.57
CA PHE A 7 15.79 -3.11 17.69
C PHE A 7 16.33 -1.87 18.44
N SER A 8 16.01 -1.69 19.73
CA SER A 8 16.63 -0.69 20.61
C SER A 8 18.00 -1.13 21.15
N MET A 9 18.38 -2.41 21.04
CA MET A 9 19.61 -2.96 21.66
C MET A 9 20.83 -3.00 20.73
N TYR A 10 20.71 -2.54 19.48
CA TYR A 10 21.85 -2.44 18.57
C TYR A 10 22.20 -0.96 18.32
N PRO A 11 23.27 -0.42 18.95
CA PRO A 11 23.84 0.83 18.51
C PRO A 11 24.65 0.60 17.23
N ASN A 12 24.56 1.55 16.30
CA ASN A 12 25.30 1.67 15.03
C ASN A 12 24.74 0.90 13.82
N THR A 13 23.64 1.39 13.25
CA THR A 13 23.41 1.29 11.80
C THR A 13 24.09 2.50 11.14
N VAL A 14 24.84 2.24 10.08
CA VAL A 14 25.72 3.20 9.40
C VAL A 14 24.94 4.43 8.93
N MET A 15 25.10 5.54 9.65
CA MET A 15 24.99 6.86 9.03
C MET A 15 26.09 6.90 7.96
N ILE A 16 25.71 6.92 6.68
CA ILE A 16 26.67 7.05 5.57
C ILE A 16 27.25 8.47 5.63
N GLY A 17 28.26 8.64 6.48
CA GLY A 17 29.13 9.79 6.55
C GLY A 17 30.14 9.72 5.41
N VAL A 18 30.16 10.76 4.59
CA VAL A 18 31.04 10.89 3.42
C VAL A 18 32.48 11.08 3.90
N SER A 19 33.38 10.19 3.49
CA SER A 19 34.82 10.49 3.41
C SER A 19 35.33 10.20 2.00
N HIS A 20 35.83 11.23 1.33
CA HIS A 20 36.58 11.14 0.08
C HIS A 20 37.88 10.34 0.28
N SER A 21 38.15 9.35 -0.56
CA SER A 21 39.36 9.30 -1.42
C SER A 21 39.59 7.92 -2.06
N ASN A 22 39.97 7.99 -3.35
CA ASN A 22 40.83 7.12 -4.15
C ASN A 22 40.50 5.65 -4.48
N ARG A 23 40.31 5.48 -5.80
CA ARG A 23 40.57 4.29 -6.62
C ARG A 23 41.73 3.42 -6.14
N SER A 24 41.53 2.11 -6.10
CA SER A 24 42.39 1.16 -6.85
C SER A 24 41.80 -0.26 -6.86
N HIS A 25 42.14 -0.96 -7.94
CA HIS A 25 41.81 -2.33 -8.34
C HIS A 25 41.65 -3.38 -7.24
N PHE A 26 40.70 -4.32 -7.39
CA PHE A 26 40.98 -5.73 -7.10
C PHE A 26 40.17 -6.69 -7.98
N LYS A 27 40.85 -7.81 -8.30
CA LYS A 27 40.55 -8.80 -9.33
C LYS A 27 39.48 -9.81 -8.93
N SER A 28 38.85 -10.34 -9.97
CA SER A 28 38.11 -11.60 -10.05
C SER A 28 38.63 -12.74 -9.16
N THR A 29 37.72 -13.41 -8.45
CA THR A 29 37.91 -14.80 -8.01
C THR A 29 36.64 -15.60 -8.25
N GLN A 30 36.81 -16.73 -8.94
CA GLN A 30 35.83 -17.73 -9.29
C GLN A 30 35.41 -18.54 -8.06
N PHE A 31 34.13 -18.88 -7.93
CA PHE A 31 33.65 -19.94 -7.03
C PHE A 31 33.43 -21.22 -7.84
N PRO A 32 33.88 -22.40 -7.37
CA PRO A 32 33.59 -23.67 -8.02
C PRO A 32 32.22 -24.21 -7.61
N ALA A 33 31.59 -24.87 -8.58
CA ALA A 33 30.35 -25.61 -8.46
C ALA A 33 30.50 -26.85 -7.57
N TYR A 34 29.44 -27.19 -6.83
CA TYR A 34 29.22 -28.53 -6.30
C TYR A 34 27.86 -29.07 -6.72
N THR A 35 27.93 -30.31 -7.20
CA THR A 35 26.91 -31.17 -7.78
C THR A 35 26.05 -31.85 -6.70
N THR A 36 24.74 -31.95 -7.00
CA THR A 36 23.78 -33.05 -6.76
C THR A 36 24.00 -34.04 -5.62
N PHE A 37 22.95 -34.30 -4.82
CA PHE A 37 22.36 -35.64 -4.63
C PHE A 37 20.99 -35.61 -3.91
N ASP A 38 20.07 -36.41 -4.47
CA ASP A 38 18.98 -37.22 -3.90
C ASP A 38 17.71 -36.65 -3.24
N ASN A 39 16.67 -36.64 -4.07
CA ASN A 39 15.40 -37.39 -3.93
C ASN A 39 15.19 -38.18 -2.62
N VAL A 40 14.18 -37.77 -1.85
CA VAL A 40 13.35 -38.71 -1.09
C VAL A 40 11.88 -38.35 -1.32
N ILE A 41 11.21 -39.27 -2.03
CA ILE A 41 9.75 -39.38 -2.17
C ILE A 41 9.23 -40.27 -1.03
N LEU A 42 8.04 -39.97 -0.49
CA LEU A 42 6.95 -40.87 -0.02
C LEU A 42 6.16 -40.23 1.15
N PRO A 43 4.90 -40.62 1.42
CA PRO A 43 3.76 -40.75 0.52
C PRO A 43 2.51 -40.03 1.03
N ALA A 44 1.53 -39.90 0.13
CA ALA A 44 0.17 -39.47 0.40
C ALA A 44 -0.57 -40.40 1.37
N TYR A 45 -1.42 -39.83 2.22
CA TYR A 45 -2.57 -40.52 2.81
C TYR A 45 -3.85 -39.71 2.59
N THR A 46 -4.86 -40.46 2.14
CA THR A 46 -6.18 -40.06 1.68
C THR A 46 -7.22 -40.05 2.80
N ASN A 47 -8.17 -39.12 2.65
CA ASN A 47 -9.61 -39.16 2.97
C ASN A 47 -10.09 -39.54 4.38
N ILE A 48 -10.84 -38.62 5.01
CA ILE A 48 -12.25 -38.84 5.41
C ILE A 48 -13.06 -37.57 5.12
N ASN A 49 -14.17 -37.76 4.38
CA ASN A 49 -15.20 -36.78 4.02
C ASN A 49 -16.32 -36.69 5.07
N ASN A 50 -17.07 -35.58 4.97
CA ASN A 50 -18.45 -35.33 5.41
C ASN A 50 -18.68 -34.73 6.81
N VAL A 51 -19.07 -33.44 6.86
CA VAL A 51 -20.48 -32.99 7.03
C VAL A 51 -20.71 -31.63 6.33
N ILE A 52 -21.59 -31.67 5.31
CA ILE A 52 -22.57 -30.70 4.77
C ILE A 52 -22.69 -29.35 5.51
N GLY A 53 -22.80 -28.16 4.91
CA GLY A 53 -22.99 -27.76 3.51
C GLY A 53 -23.40 -26.28 3.42
N ARG A 54 -22.96 -25.61 2.34
CA ARG A 54 -23.62 -24.50 1.58
C ARG A 54 -22.56 -23.92 0.63
N ARG A 55 -22.49 -24.48 -0.58
CA ARG A 55 -21.69 -23.91 -1.68
C ARG A 55 -22.51 -22.81 -2.33
N PHE A 56 -22.14 -21.56 -2.08
CA PHE A 56 -22.44 -20.47 -3.01
C PHE A 56 -21.40 -20.53 -4.13
N VAL A 57 -21.83 -20.91 -5.33
CA VAL A 57 -21.01 -20.83 -6.53
C VAL A 57 -21.25 -19.45 -7.13
N HIS A 58 -20.35 -18.51 -6.88
CA HIS A 58 -20.28 -17.26 -7.65
C HIS A 58 -19.29 -17.47 -8.80
N LYS A 59 -19.79 -17.34 -10.03
CA LYS A 59 -18.96 -17.33 -11.25
C LYS A 59 -18.07 -16.09 -11.26
N THR A 60 -16.80 -16.29 -11.63
CA THR A 60 -15.79 -15.25 -11.84
C THR A 60 -16.13 -14.36 -13.05
N SER A 61 -15.82 -13.07 -12.94
CA SER A 61 -16.21 -11.96 -13.83
C SER A 61 -15.70 -12.04 -15.28
N SER A 62 -14.95 -13.07 -15.65
CA SER A 62 -14.40 -13.30 -16.99
C SER A 62 -15.24 -14.24 -17.87
N GLU A 63 -16.21 -14.99 -17.32
CA GLU A 63 -16.99 -15.98 -18.09
C GLU A 63 -18.38 -15.49 -18.58
N VAL A 64 -18.74 -14.23 -18.31
CA VAL A 64 -20.06 -13.67 -18.69
C VAL A 64 -20.09 -13.07 -20.12
N LEU A 65 -19.00 -13.16 -20.89
CA LEU A 65 -18.90 -12.51 -22.20
C LEU A 65 -19.17 -13.41 -23.43
N LEU A 66 -19.55 -14.68 -23.26
CA LEU A 66 -19.79 -15.58 -24.39
C LEU A 66 -21.02 -16.49 -24.22
N GLU A 67 -22.20 -15.91 -23.99
CA GLU A 67 -23.47 -16.53 -24.38
C GLU A 67 -24.43 -15.46 -24.91
N ARG A 68 -24.28 -15.09 -26.18
CA ARG A 68 -25.37 -14.47 -26.97
C ARG A 68 -26.03 -15.56 -27.80
N GLY A 69 -26.90 -16.33 -27.16
CA GLY A 69 -27.89 -17.18 -27.80
C GLY A 69 -29.20 -16.39 -27.93
N SER A 70 -29.66 -16.26 -29.16
CA SER A 70 -30.87 -15.56 -29.60
C SER A 70 -32.11 -15.93 -28.77
N ASN A 71 -32.72 -14.98 -28.08
CA ASN A 71 -34.16 -15.00 -27.76
C ASN A 71 -34.65 -13.58 -27.46
N VAL A 72 -35.61 -13.13 -28.27
CA VAL A 72 -36.36 -11.88 -28.11
C VAL A 72 -37.31 -12.05 -26.94
N VAL A 73 -37.09 -11.35 -25.82
CA VAL A 73 -38.08 -11.18 -24.74
C VAL A 73 -37.99 -9.77 -24.16
N SER A 74 -39.13 -9.09 -24.23
CA SER A 74 -39.61 -7.85 -23.61
C SER A 74 -38.74 -7.10 -22.58
N ASN A 75 -38.71 -5.76 -22.77
CA ASN A 75 -38.33 -4.73 -21.79
C ASN A 75 -38.79 -5.06 -20.36
N GLY A 76 -37.88 -5.58 -19.54
CA GLY A 76 -38.01 -5.61 -18.09
C GLY A 76 -37.23 -4.45 -17.50
N GLN A 77 -37.92 -3.54 -16.79
CA GLN A 77 -37.27 -2.56 -15.92
C GLN A 77 -36.36 -3.30 -14.93
N LEU A 78 -35.11 -2.85 -14.83
CA LEU A 78 -34.24 -3.20 -13.70
C LEU A 78 -34.97 -2.87 -12.39
N PRO A 79 -34.85 -3.69 -11.34
CA PRO A 79 -35.46 -3.36 -10.06
C PRO A 79 -34.97 -1.99 -9.58
N ASN A 80 -35.91 -1.10 -9.22
CA ASN A 80 -35.61 0.19 -8.62
C ASN A 80 -34.99 -0.04 -7.23
N PHE A 81 -33.65 -0.09 -7.16
CA PHE A 81 -32.94 -0.08 -5.90
C PHE A 81 -33.13 1.28 -5.20
N PRO A 82 -33.11 1.33 -3.85
CA PRO A 82 -32.95 2.59 -3.15
C PRO A 82 -31.72 3.30 -3.71
N SER A 83 -31.82 4.61 -3.97
CA SER A 83 -30.73 5.38 -4.60
C SER A 83 -29.42 5.35 -3.82
N SER A 84 -29.44 4.88 -2.56
CA SER A 84 -28.28 4.75 -1.67
C SER A 84 -27.80 3.31 -1.44
N SER A 85 -28.29 2.31 -2.20
CA SER A 85 -27.90 0.90 -1.98
C SER A 85 -26.44 0.61 -2.34
N TYR A 86 -25.92 -0.53 -1.88
CA TYR A 86 -24.56 -0.98 -2.20
C TYR A 86 -24.39 -1.22 -3.71
N GLU A 87 -25.37 -1.84 -4.36
CA GLU A 87 -25.37 -2.06 -5.80
C GLU A 87 -25.30 -0.74 -6.57
N ALA A 88 -26.07 0.27 -6.16
CA ALA A 88 -26.03 1.59 -6.78
C ALA A 88 -24.65 2.25 -6.64
N ALA A 89 -24.01 2.12 -5.47
CA ALA A 89 -22.64 2.61 -5.27
C ALA A 89 -21.63 1.88 -6.18
N MET A 90 -21.76 0.56 -6.34
CA MET A 90 -20.89 -0.23 -7.23
C MET A 90 -21.08 0.13 -8.71
N GLU A 91 -22.31 0.41 -9.14
CA GLU A 91 -22.60 0.90 -10.50
C GLU A 91 -21.92 2.26 -10.74
N LYS A 92 -22.04 3.19 -9.79
CA LYS A 92 -21.37 4.49 -9.84
C LYS A 92 -19.84 4.34 -9.88
N LEU A 93 -19.24 3.49 -9.03
CA LEU A 93 -17.80 3.21 -9.10
C LEU A 93 -17.37 2.62 -10.45
N SER A 94 -18.16 1.69 -11.00
CA SER A 94 -17.87 1.08 -12.30
C SER A 94 -17.89 2.10 -13.43
N SER A 95 -18.75 3.12 -13.33
CA SER A 95 -18.77 4.23 -14.30
C SER A 95 -17.47 5.07 -14.31
N LEU A 96 -16.71 5.07 -13.21
CA LEU A 96 -15.42 5.78 -13.10
C LEU A 96 -14.24 4.99 -13.68
N ILE A 97 -14.46 3.75 -14.11
CA ILE A 97 -13.42 2.94 -14.77
C ILE A 97 -13.19 3.53 -16.15
N THR A 98 -12.14 4.35 -16.26
CA THR A 98 -11.70 4.89 -17.54
C THR A 98 -11.06 3.76 -18.34
N ARG A 99 -11.72 3.31 -19.42
CA ARG A 99 -11.08 2.45 -20.42
C ARG A 99 -10.07 3.28 -21.22
N GLN A 100 -8.85 3.44 -20.70
CA GLN A 100 -7.76 3.99 -21.50
C GLN A 100 -7.44 3.02 -22.64
N ARG A 101 -7.58 3.46 -23.89
CA ARG A 101 -7.08 2.70 -25.03
C ARG A 101 -5.56 2.83 -25.09
N ARG A 102 -4.86 1.76 -25.50
CA ARG A 102 -3.41 1.77 -25.72
C ARG A 102 -3.02 2.98 -26.59
N GLY A 103 -2.14 3.83 -26.07
CA GLY A 103 -1.60 5.01 -26.78
C GLY A 103 -2.29 6.34 -26.52
N GLU A 104 -3.40 6.39 -25.76
CA GLU A 104 -4.04 7.66 -25.40
C GLU A 104 -3.35 8.31 -24.20
N LYS A 105 -2.91 9.57 -24.36
CA LYS A 105 -2.41 10.40 -23.25
C LYS A 105 -3.48 10.51 -22.16
N PRO A 106 -3.10 10.57 -20.88
CA PRO A 106 -4.06 10.78 -19.80
C PRO A 106 -4.92 12.00 -20.11
N PRO A 107 -6.26 11.88 -20.01
CA PRO A 107 -7.19 12.83 -20.62
C PRO A 107 -7.08 14.25 -20.05
N LEU A 108 -6.51 14.40 -18.85
CA LEU A 108 -6.38 15.68 -18.16
C LEU A 108 -5.00 15.81 -17.51
N PRO A 109 -4.22 16.86 -17.83
CA PRO A 109 -2.96 17.16 -17.16
C PRO A 109 -3.18 17.50 -15.67
N ASN A 110 -2.11 17.53 -14.89
CA ASN A 110 -2.13 17.96 -13.48
C ASN A 110 -3.00 17.10 -12.54
N LYS A 111 -2.69 15.80 -12.46
CA LYS A 111 -3.41 14.84 -11.61
C LYS A 111 -3.41 15.25 -10.12
N LEU A 112 -2.26 15.65 -9.57
CA LEU A 112 -2.16 16.07 -8.18
C LEU A 112 -2.90 17.39 -7.90
N GLY A 113 -2.90 18.33 -8.83
CA GLY A 113 -3.69 19.55 -8.72
C GLY A 113 -5.18 19.26 -8.62
N ARG A 114 -5.69 18.32 -9.42
CA ARG A 114 -7.09 17.85 -9.32
C ARG A 114 -7.37 17.16 -7.99
N MET A 115 -6.47 16.29 -7.51
CA MET A 115 -6.59 15.71 -6.17
C MET A 115 -6.76 16.80 -5.10
N SER A 116 -5.95 17.85 -5.13
CA SER A 116 -6.08 18.97 -4.19
C SER A 116 -7.44 19.68 -4.29
N MET A 117 -7.98 19.85 -5.49
CA MET A 117 -9.31 20.44 -5.68
C MET A 117 -10.42 19.56 -5.11
N TYR A 118 -10.37 18.24 -5.34
CA TYR A 118 -11.35 17.31 -4.78
C TYR A 118 -11.31 17.28 -3.25
N LEU A 119 -10.11 17.24 -2.66
CA LEU A 119 -9.94 17.30 -1.20
C LEU A 119 -10.48 18.60 -0.61
N LYS A 120 -10.30 19.73 -1.32
CA LYS A 120 -10.85 21.03 -0.92
C LYS A 120 -12.38 21.06 -0.99
N ILE A 121 -12.99 20.52 -2.04
CA ILE A 121 -14.46 20.41 -2.17
C ILE A 121 -15.05 19.68 -0.96
N LEU A 122 -14.39 18.61 -0.52
CA LEU A 122 -14.84 17.78 0.61
C LEU A 122 -14.39 18.29 1.98
N GLY A 123 -13.66 19.41 2.06
CA GLY A 123 -13.15 19.96 3.31
C GLY A 123 -12.12 19.06 4.03
N LEU A 124 -11.42 18.18 3.33
CA LEU A 124 -10.53 17.18 3.94
C LEU A 124 -9.08 17.67 4.16
N GLU A 125 -8.71 18.85 3.64
CA GLU A 125 -7.31 19.31 3.63
C GLU A 125 -6.68 19.40 5.03
N GLU A 126 -7.43 19.89 6.02
CA GLU A 126 -6.94 20.03 7.40
C GLU A 126 -6.99 18.72 8.17
N ASP A 127 -8.03 17.91 7.95
CA ASP A 127 -8.25 16.66 8.67
C ASP A 127 -7.23 15.58 8.32
N MET A 128 -6.72 15.58 7.09
CA MET A 128 -5.67 14.64 6.66
C MET A 128 -4.40 14.74 7.51
N ASN A 129 -4.09 15.91 8.08
CA ASN A 129 -2.92 16.10 8.95
C ASN A 129 -3.06 15.38 10.30
N ARG A 130 -4.29 15.03 10.70
CA ARG A 130 -4.57 14.28 11.93
C ARG A 130 -4.31 12.78 11.77
N LEU A 131 -4.34 12.25 10.56
CA LEU A 131 -4.24 10.81 10.27
C LEU A 131 -2.85 10.19 10.48
N LYS A 132 -1.83 11.01 10.77
CA LYS A 132 -0.42 10.60 10.98
C LYS A 132 0.02 9.50 10.00
N ILE A 133 0.10 9.86 8.73
CA ILE A 133 0.13 8.88 7.64
C ILE A 133 1.49 8.14 7.53
N ILE A 134 1.46 6.83 7.34
CA ILE A 134 2.58 6.02 6.82
C ILE A 134 2.33 5.80 5.32
N HIS A 135 3.24 6.25 4.46
CA HIS A 135 3.05 6.19 3.01
C HIS A 135 4.03 5.22 2.35
N VAL A 136 3.52 4.19 1.65
CA VAL A 136 4.32 3.05 1.20
C VAL A 136 4.27 2.88 -0.33
N ALA A 137 5.43 3.07 -0.98
CA ALA A 137 5.66 2.78 -2.39
C ALA A 137 6.48 1.49 -2.59
N GLY A 138 6.61 1.04 -3.83
CA GLY A 138 7.39 -0.16 -4.17
C GLY A 138 6.85 -0.96 -5.36
N THR A 139 7.58 -1.97 -5.81
CA THR A 139 7.10 -2.89 -6.85
C THR A 139 6.41 -4.09 -6.22
N LYS A 140 7.08 -4.79 -5.30
CA LYS A 140 6.54 -5.95 -4.58
C LYS A 140 6.62 -5.73 -3.06
N GLY A 141 5.63 -6.22 -2.33
CA GLY A 141 5.61 -6.18 -0.86
C GLY A 141 4.95 -4.96 -0.23
N LYS A 142 4.39 -4.02 -1.02
CA LYS A 142 3.66 -2.84 -0.53
C LYS A 142 2.52 -3.21 0.40
N GLY A 143 1.53 -3.96 -0.10
CA GLY A 143 0.40 -4.47 0.69
C GLY A 143 0.84 -5.25 1.93
N SER A 144 1.79 -6.19 1.81
CA SER A 144 2.31 -6.95 2.96
C SER A 144 2.94 -6.04 4.02
N THR A 145 3.75 -5.06 3.61
CA THR A 145 4.34 -4.06 4.52
C THR A 145 3.26 -3.25 5.21
N CYS A 146 2.22 -2.81 4.47
CA CYS A 146 1.11 -2.06 5.05
C CYS A 146 0.36 -2.86 6.12
N ILE A 147 0.07 -4.14 5.85
CA ILE A 147 -0.58 -5.05 6.80
C ILE A 147 0.30 -5.33 8.01
N PHE A 148 1.62 -5.47 7.85
CA PHE A 148 2.52 -5.60 9.00
C PHE A 148 2.55 -4.32 9.84
N CYS A 149 2.61 -3.13 9.23
CA CYS A 149 2.54 -1.86 9.96
C CYS A 149 1.22 -1.75 10.75
N GLU A 150 0.10 -2.06 10.11
CA GLU A 150 -1.23 -2.09 10.73
C GLU A 150 -1.24 -3.00 11.96
N ALA A 151 -0.86 -4.26 11.80
CA ALA A 151 -0.91 -5.24 12.87
C ALA A 151 -0.02 -4.83 14.05
N ILE A 152 1.15 -4.26 13.74
CA ILE A 152 2.08 -3.75 14.75
C ILE A 152 1.47 -2.58 15.54
N LEU A 153 0.91 -1.58 14.85
CA LEU A 153 0.37 -0.38 15.50
C LEU A 153 -0.93 -0.66 16.23
N ARG A 154 -1.80 -1.52 15.70
CA ARG A 154 -3.00 -1.98 16.39
C ARG A 154 -2.67 -2.78 17.65
N GLU A 155 -1.66 -3.65 17.61
CA GLU A 155 -1.18 -4.35 18.82
C GLU A 155 -0.62 -3.35 19.85
N CYS A 156 -0.11 -2.20 19.40
CA CYS A 156 0.28 -1.08 20.27
C CYS A 156 -0.89 -0.26 20.83
N GLY A 157 -2.14 -0.61 20.51
CA GLY A 157 -3.35 0.01 21.03
C GLY A 157 -3.78 1.26 20.27
N PHE A 158 -3.28 1.46 19.04
CA PHE A 158 -3.72 2.55 18.16
C PHE A 158 -4.85 2.09 17.27
N ARG A 159 -5.78 3.01 16.97
CA ARG A 159 -6.80 2.80 15.94
C ARG A 159 -6.18 2.95 14.57
N THR A 160 -6.28 1.94 13.72
CA THR A 160 -5.56 1.89 12.44
C THR A 160 -6.52 1.94 11.26
N GLY A 161 -6.13 2.65 10.21
CA GLY A 161 -6.76 2.63 8.89
C GLY A 161 -5.77 2.15 7.84
N VAL A 162 -6.15 1.22 6.96
CA VAL A 162 -5.31 0.76 5.85
C VAL A 162 -6.01 0.94 4.52
N PHE A 163 -5.34 1.63 3.60
CA PHE A 163 -5.75 1.72 2.19
C PHE A 163 -4.81 0.91 1.31
N THR A 164 -5.32 -0.14 0.67
CA THR A 164 -4.55 -1.05 -0.20
C THR A 164 -5.18 -1.29 -1.56
N SER A 165 -4.38 -1.78 -2.51
CA SER A 165 -4.85 -2.06 -3.88
C SER A 165 -4.09 -3.22 -4.56
N PRO A 166 -4.74 -3.98 -5.46
CA PRO A 166 -6.18 -4.03 -5.74
C PRO A 166 -6.98 -4.80 -4.67
N HIS A 167 -8.30 -4.84 -4.80
CA HIS A 167 -9.13 -5.85 -4.11
C HIS A 167 -9.20 -7.14 -4.92
N LEU A 168 -9.57 -8.25 -4.28
CA LEU A 168 -9.78 -9.54 -4.91
C LEU A 168 -11.25 -9.80 -5.23
N ILE A 169 -12.16 -9.57 -4.28
CA ILE A 169 -13.59 -9.86 -4.42
C ILE A 169 -14.42 -8.60 -4.22
N ASP A 170 -14.21 -7.91 -3.10
CA ASP A 170 -15.03 -6.79 -2.66
C ASP A 170 -14.21 -5.49 -2.57
N VAL A 171 -14.75 -4.37 -3.07
CA VAL A 171 -14.05 -3.07 -3.00
C VAL A 171 -13.76 -2.61 -1.58
N ARG A 172 -14.54 -3.06 -0.60
CA ARG A 172 -14.34 -2.78 0.82
C ARG A 172 -13.03 -3.36 1.36
N GLU A 173 -12.48 -4.41 0.73
CA GLU A 173 -11.15 -4.97 1.07
C GLU A 173 -10.04 -3.92 0.97
N ARG A 174 -10.25 -2.85 0.18
CA ARG A 174 -9.30 -1.75 0.05
C ARG A 174 -9.25 -0.86 1.29
N PHE A 175 -10.25 -0.90 2.16
CA PHE A 175 -10.39 -0.03 3.32
C PHE A 175 -10.57 -0.87 4.57
N ARG A 176 -9.53 -0.96 5.40
CA ARG A 176 -9.59 -1.72 6.65
C ARG A 176 -9.47 -0.80 7.85
N ILE A 177 -10.32 -1.03 8.85
CA ILE A 177 -10.26 -0.38 10.16
C ILE A 177 -9.96 -1.46 11.20
N ASP A 178 -8.90 -1.26 11.97
CA ASP A 178 -8.46 -2.18 13.02
C ASP A 178 -8.30 -3.64 12.53
N GLY A 179 -7.78 -3.79 11.31
CA GLY A 179 -7.53 -5.09 10.69
C GLY A 179 -8.76 -5.77 10.09
N ILE A 180 -9.93 -5.13 10.06
CA ILE A 180 -11.19 -5.65 9.50
C ILE A 180 -11.63 -4.76 8.33
N ASP A 181 -12.15 -5.36 7.26
CA ASP A 181 -12.73 -4.59 6.15
C ASP A 181 -13.87 -3.69 6.65
N ILE A 182 -13.99 -2.48 6.07
CA ILE A 182 -15.05 -1.54 6.46
C ILE A 182 -16.43 -2.17 6.28
N SER A 183 -17.33 -1.94 7.24
CA SER A 183 -18.73 -2.35 7.13
C SER A 183 -19.42 -1.65 5.95
N GLU A 184 -20.43 -2.30 5.38
CA GLU A 184 -21.25 -1.72 4.31
C GLU A 184 -21.82 -0.33 4.65
N ASP A 185 -22.43 -0.20 5.83
CA ASP A 185 -23.10 1.04 6.24
C ASP A 185 -22.13 2.22 6.27
N LYS A 186 -20.99 2.06 6.95
CA LYS A 186 -19.93 3.09 7.01
C LYS A 186 -19.33 3.40 5.64
N PHE A 187 -19.16 2.37 4.80
CA PHE A 187 -18.70 2.56 3.43
C PHE A 187 -19.70 3.42 2.65
N LEU A 188 -20.99 3.09 2.70
CA LEU A 188 -22.03 3.80 1.96
C LEU A 188 -22.22 5.23 2.46
N GLU A 189 -22.16 5.45 3.76
CA GLU A 189 -22.20 6.79 4.35
C GLU A 189 -21.09 7.69 3.77
N CYS A 190 -19.83 7.23 3.85
CA CYS A 190 -18.70 7.98 3.33
C CYS A 190 -18.73 8.10 1.79
N PHE A 191 -19.19 7.04 1.12
CA PHE A 191 -19.29 6.99 -0.33
C PHE A 191 -20.27 8.04 -0.86
N TRP A 192 -21.50 8.05 -0.36
CA TRP A 192 -22.54 8.96 -0.85
C TRP A 192 -22.26 10.41 -0.46
N ASP A 193 -21.65 10.64 0.71
CA ASP A 193 -21.18 11.98 1.08
C ASP A 193 -20.13 12.50 0.10
N CYS A 194 -19.10 11.70 -0.20
CA CYS A 194 -18.09 12.06 -1.21
C CYS A 194 -18.73 12.22 -2.60
N TRP A 195 -19.54 11.26 -3.03
CA TRP A 195 -20.10 11.20 -4.37
C TRP A 195 -20.95 12.42 -4.67
N ASN A 196 -21.92 12.72 -3.80
CA ASN A 196 -22.89 13.79 -4.04
C ASN A 196 -22.21 15.16 -4.10
N GLN A 197 -21.28 15.45 -3.18
CA GLN A 197 -20.56 16.72 -3.17
C GLN A 197 -19.67 16.89 -4.40
N LEU A 198 -18.99 15.82 -4.84
CA LEU A 198 -18.15 15.86 -6.03
C LEU A 198 -18.97 15.96 -7.32
N GLU A 199 -20.09 15.24 -7.41
CA GLU A 199 -21.00 15.27 -8.57
C GLU A 199 -21.65 16.66 -8.72
N GLU A 200 -22.05 17.30 -7.62
CA GLU A 200 -22.61 18.66 -7.62
C GLU A 200 -21.61 19.71 -8.13
N LYS A 201 -20.32 19.54 -7.83
CA LYS A 201 -19.24 20.46 -8.23
C LYS A 201 -18.52 20.06 -9.51
N ALA A 202 -18.93 18.97 -10.16
CA ALA A 202 -18.28 18.47 -11.36
C ALA A 202 -18.48 19.45 -12.54
N THR A 203 -17.40 19.72 -13.26
CA THR A 203 -17.40 20.55 -14.48
C THR A 203 -16.63 19.86 -15.60
N GLU A 204 -16.63 20.42 -16.80
CA GLU A 204 -15.78 19.93 -17.89
C GLU A 204 -14.28 19.98 -17.53
N GLN A 205 -13.86 20.99 -16.76
CA GLN A 205 -12.46 21.18 -16.34
C GLN A 205 -12.09 20.35 -15.11
N LEU A 206 -13.07 20.02 -14.27
CA LEU A 206 -12.91 19.16 -13.10
C LEU A 206 -14.04 18.12 -13.07
N PRO A 207 -13.98 17.09 -13.94
CA PRO A 207 -14.99 16.05 -13.97
C PRO A 207 -14.87 15.15 -12.73
N MET A 208 -15.78 14.19 -12.60
CA MET A 208 -15.69 13.16 -11.57
C MET A 208 -14.30 12.49 -11.56
N PRO A 209 -13.69 12.28 -10.38
CA PRO A 209 -12.37 11.67 -10.29
C PRO A 209 -12.41 10.23 -10.84
N PRO A 210 -11.42 9.81 -11.66
CA PRO A 210 -11.28 8.42 -12.07
C PRO A 210 -11.21 7.48 -10.87
N LEU A 211 -11.58 6.20 -11.07
CA LEU A 211 -11.80 5.23 -9.99
C LEU A 211 -10.73 5.27 -8.88
N PHE A 212 -9.44 5.19 -9.22
CA PHE A 212 -8.39 5.16 -8.19
C PHE A 212 -8.25 6.50 -7.44
N GLN A 213 -8.48 7.65 -8.10
CA GLN A 213 -8.52 8.95 -7.43
C GLN A 213 -9.71 9.02 -6.46
N PHE A 214 -10.89 8.60 -6.89
CA PHE A 214 -12.08 8.57 -6.03
C PHE A 214 -11.87 7.66 -4.82
N LEU A 215 -11.37 6.44 -5.01
CA LEU A 215 -11.08 5.52 -3.91
C LEU A 215 -10.01 6.06 -2.95
N THR A 216 -9.01 6.78 -3.46
CA THR A 216 -8.01 7.45 -2.61
C THR A 216 -8.67 8.53 -1.74
N ILE A 217 -9.51 9.38 -2.34
CA ILE A 217 -10.26 10.42 -1.61
C ILE A 217 -11.17 9.79 -0.55
N LEU A 218 -11.89 8.75 -0.93
CA LEU A 218 -12.77 8.00 -0.05
C LEU A 218 -12.00 7.40 1.14
N SER A 219 -10.76 6.93 0.94
CA SER A 219 -9.93 6.43 2.04
C SER A 219 -9.69 7.50 3.10
N PHE A 220 -9.37 8.73 2.69
CA PHE A 220 -9.15 9.84 3.61
C PHE A 220 -10.43 10.19 4.34
N LYS A 221 -11.57 10.27 3.64
CA LYS A 221 -12.87 10.52 4.26
C LYS A 221 -13.23 9.46 5.30
N ILE A 222 -13.04 8.18 4.96
CA ILE A 222 -13.30 7.06 5.88
C ILE A 222 -12.42 7.19 7.11
N PHE A 223 -11.11 7.37 6.94
CA PHE A 223 -10.17 7.39 8.06
C PHE A 223 -10.33 8.61 8.96
N THR A 224 -10.72 9.78 8.42
CA THR A 224 -11.03 10.96 9.24
C THR A 224 -12.34 10.80 9.99
N SER A 225 -13.39 10.27 9.33
CA SER A 225 -14.70 10.00 9.96
C SER A 225 -14.57 8.94 11.07
N GLU A 226 -13.77 7.92 10.81
CA GLU A 226 -13.40 6.88 11.76
C GLU A 226 -12.30 7.32 12.73
N GLN A 227 -11.82 8.57 12.72
CA GLN A 227 -10.85 9.09 13.69
C GLN A 227 -9.69 8.12 13.97
N VAL A 228 -9.10 7.55 12.92
CA VAL A 228 -7.97 6.63 13.09
C VAL A 228 -6.74 7.41 13.56
N ASP A 229 -5.95 6.80 14.45
CA ASP A 229 -4.71 7.38 14.94
C ASP A 229 -3.61 7.30 13.87
N ALA A 230 -3.57 6.19 13.14
CA ALA A 230 -2.57 5.91 12.11
C ALA A 230 -3.24 5.41 10.82
N ALA A 231 -3.08 6.16 9.74
CA ALA A 231 -3.45 5.72 8.39
C ALA A 231 -2.22 5.19 7.64
N ILE A 232 -2.29 3.96 7.15
CA ILE A 232 -1.26 3.31 6.35
C ILE A 232 -1.75 3.24 4.90
N ILE A 233 -1.08 3.97 4.01
CA ILE A 233 -1.54 4.22 2.64
C ILE A 233 -0.56 3.58 1.65
N GLU A 234 -1.05 2.58 0.91
CA GLU A 234 -0.34 2.00 -0.22
C GLU A 234 -0.46 2.88 -1.46
N VAL A 235 0.68 3.14 -2.11
CA VAL A 235 0.73 3.78 -3.43
C VAL A 235 0.17 2.84 -4.49
N GLY A 236 -0.70 3.35 -5.36
CA GLY A 236 -1.25 2.59 -6.48
C GLY A 236 -0.21 2.30 -7.55
N LEU A 237 0.26 3.34 -8.26
CA LEU A 237 1.23 3.21 -9.34
C LEU A 237 2.32 4.28 -9.28
N GLY A 238 3.58 3.86 -9.38
CA GLY A 238 4.72 4.77 -9.35
C GLY A 238 4.92 5.37 -7.96
N GLY A 239 4.65 6.67 -7.84
CA GLY A 239 4.83 7.45 -6.61
C GLY A 239 4.64 8.94 -6.87
N THR A 240 5.50 9.55 -7.69
CA THR A 240 5.49 11.00 -8.00
C THR A 240 4.11 11.52 -8.38
N GLU A 241 3.46 10.88 -9.37
CA GLU A 241 2.15 11.26 -9.90
C GLU A 241 1.02 10.35 -9.41
N ASP A 242 1.26 9.57 -8.35
CA ASP A 242 0.20 8.73 -7.78
C ASP A 242 -0.85 9.59 -7.06
N SER A 243 -2.11 9.15 -7.07
CA SER A 243 -3.20 9.89 -6.40
C SER A 243 -2.94 10.06 -4.91
N THR A 244 -2.33 9.06 -4.28
CA THR A 244 -1.98 9.09 -2.85
C THR A 244 -0.90 10.13 -2.55
N ASN A 245 -0.09 10.56 -3.53
CA ASN A 245 0.94 11.58 -3.32
C ASN A 245 0.39 13.00 -3.14
N ALA A 246 -0.94 13.16 -3.10
CA ALA A 246 -1.62 14.31 -2.53
C ALA A 246 -1.31 14.50 -1.01
N ILE A 247 -0.83 13.46 -0.33
CA ILE A 247 -0.30 13.53 1.03
C ILE A 247 0.91 14.48 1.04
N LYS A 248 0.79 15.62 1.74
CA LYS A 248 1.85 16.62 1.83
C LYS A 248 2.84 16.33 2.97
N GLU A 249 2.32 15.85 4.10
CA GLU A 249 3.08 15.68 5.35
C GLU A 249 2.88 14.27 5.94
N PRO A 250 3.41 13.21 5.30
CA PRO A 250 3.43 11.90 5.91
C PRO A 250 4.33 11.91 7.16
N THR A 251 3.99 11.05 8.12
CA THR A 251 4.83 10.86 9.31
C THR A 251 6.12 10.14 8.95
N VAL A 252 6.05 9.16 8.04
CA VAL A 252 7.19 8.39 7.54
C VAL A 252 6.84 7.77 6.18
N CYS A 253 7.82 7.66 5.29
CA CYS A 253 7.67 7.01 3.99
C CYS A 253 8.43 5.66 3.94
N GLY A 254 7.91 4.71 3.18
CA GLY A 254 8.54 3.40 2.95
C GLY A 254 8.65 3.08 1.46
N ILE A 255 9.78 2.52 1.04
CA ILE A 255 9.94 1.92 -0.30
C ILE A 255 10.24 0.43 -0.13
N THR A 256 9.31 -0.41 -0.58
CA THR A 256 9.50 -1.86 -0.59
C THR A 256 10.40 -2.28 -1.77
N SER A 257 10.60 -3.59 -1.98
CA SER A 257 11.47 -4.09 -3.05
C SER A 257 11.06 -3.52 -4.43
N LEU A 258 12.08 -3.05 -5.16
CA LEU A 258 11.97 -2.54 -6.52
C LEU A 258 12.38 -3.59 -7.53
N GLY A 259 11.65 -3.61 -8.64
CA GLY A 259 11.91 -4.46 -9.79
C GLY A 259 11.20 -3.89 -11.00
N MET A 260 11.53 -4.44 -12.17
CA MET A 260 10.92 -4.05 -13.44
C MET A 260 9.42 -4.33 -13.42
N ASP A 261 8.62 -3.28 -13.54
CA ASP A 261 7.16 -3.34 -13.55
C ASP A 261 6.60 -2.08 -14.20
N HIS A 262 5.48 -2.20 -14.91
CA HIS A 262 4.81 -1.09 -15.59
C HIS A 262 5.75 -0.20 -16.44
N THR A 263 6.67 -0.80 -17.20
CA THR A 263 7.70 -0.07 -17.96
C THR A 263 7.14 0.91 -18.98
N GLU A 264 5.97 0.60 -19.56
CA GLU A 264 5.22 1.49 -20.45
C GLU A 264 4.87 2.86 -19.82
N ILE A 265 4.81 2.93 -18.49
CA ILE A 265 4.41 4.14 -17.74
C ILE A 265 5.58 4.70 -16.92
N LEU A 266 6.38 3.83 -16.31
CA LEU A 266 7.41 4.21 -15.34
C LEU A 266 8.83 4.29 -15.93
N GLY A 267 9.00 3.87 -17.19
CA GLY A 267 10.27 3.83 -17.88
C GLY A 267 10.84 2.42 -18.01
N ASP A 268 11.84 2.29 -18.88
CA ASP A 268 12.44 1.02 -19.29
C ASP A 268 13.64 0.61 -18.43
N THR A 269 14.03 1.43 -17.45
CA THR A 269 15.13 1.10 -16.53
C THR A 269 14.69 1.11 -15.07
N LEU A 270 15.44 0.39 -14.24
CA LEU A 270 15.14 0.30 -12.81
C LEU A 270 15.34 1.65 -12.10
N GLY A 271 16.30 2.45 -12.56
CA GLY A 271 16.52 3.82 -12.08
C GLY A 271 15.34 4.75 -12.36
N GLN A 272 14.70 4.65 -13.53
CA GLN A 272 13.48 5.43 -13.83
C GLN A 272 12.33 5.02 -12.91
N ILE A 273 12.13 3.71 -12.72
CA ILE A 273 11.15 3.15 -11.80
C ILE A 273 11.40 3.62 -10.36
N ALA A 274 12.66 3.62 -9.92
CA ALA A 274 13.09 4.10 -8.62
C ALA A 274 12.82 5.59 -8.44
N SER A 275 13.09 6.41 -9.46
CA SER A 275 12.81 7.85 -9.45
C SER A 275 11.32 8.13 -9.23
N HIS A 276 10.44 7.42 -9.96
CA HIS A 276 8.99 7.52 -9.75
C HIS A 276 8.58 7.14 -8.32
N LYS A 277 9.13 6.06 -7.76
CA LYS A 277 8.74 5.57 -6.42
C LYS A 277 9.29 6.45 -5.30
N ALA A 278 10.53 6.94 -5.43
CA ALA A 278 11.11 7.92 -4.52
C ALA A 278 10.41 9.29 -4.60
N GLY A 279 9.52 9.50 -5.57
CA GLY A 279 8.63 10.67 -5.64
C GLY A 279 7.68 10.84 -4.46
N ILE A 280 7.47 9.82 -3.61
CA ILE A 280 6.71 9.97 -2.37
C ILE A 280 7.51 10.61 -1.22
N PHE A 281 8.83 10.74 -1.37
CA PHE A 281 9.65 11.39 -0.37
C PHE A 281 9.28 12.86 -0.23
N LYS A 282 9.23 13.33 1.02
CA LYS A 282 8.92 14.72 1.37
C LYS A 282 10.09 15.31 2.14
N PRO A 283 10.39 16.61 1.98
CA PRO A 283 11.54 17.23 2.64
C PRO A 283 11.58 16.95 4.14
N LYS A 284 12.72 16.47 4.65
CA LYS A 284 12.96 16.20 6.08
C LYS A 284 12.05 15.14 6.72
N VAL A 285 11.17 14.48 5.96
CA VAL A 285 10.40 13.34 6.44
C VAL A 285 11.27 12.09 6.32
N PRO A 286 11.45 11.29 7.39
CA PRO A 286 12.26 10.09 7.34
C PRO A 286 11.66 9.06 6.40
N ALA A 287 12.55 8.29 5.78
CA ALA A 287 12.17 7.22 4.89
C ALA A 287 12.98 5.96 5.17
N PHE A 288 12.36 4.81 4.89
CA PHE A 288 12.99 3.50 5.02
C PHE A 288 12.85 2.74 3.72
N THR A 289 13.87 1.98 3.36
CA THR A 289 13.83 1.04 2.24
C THR A 289 14.45 -0.29 2.63
N VAL A 290 14.12 -1.36 1.91
CA VAL A 290 14.88 -2.62 1.95
C VAL A 290 16.12 -2.52 1.04
N PRO A 291 17.08 -3.46 1.10
CA PRO A 291 18.13 -3.56 0.10
C PRO A 291 17.56 -3.61 -1.32
N GLN A 292 18.18 -2.84 -2.23
CA GLN A 292 17.75 -2.70 -3.62
C GLN A 292 18.91 -3.05 -4.55
N PRO A 293 18.63 -3.38 -5.83
CA PRO A 293 19.68 -3.41 -6.84
C PRO A 293 20.39 -2.04 -6.93
N PRO A 294 21.70 -2.01 -7.25
CA PRO A 294 22.49 -0.77 -7.22
C PRO A 294 21.87 0.39 -7.99
N GLU A 295 21.38 0.14 -9.21
CA GLU A 295 20.74 1.16 -10.05
C GLU A 295 19.54 1.85 -9.37
N ALA A 296 18.71 1.09 -8.66
CA ALA A 296 17.59 1.64 -7.88
C ALA A 296 18.09 2.36 -6.62
N MET A 297 19.04 1.76 -5.91
CA MET A 297 19.53 2.30 -4.64
C MET A 297 20.18 3.66 -4.82
N ASP A 298 20.99 3.84 -5.88
CA ASP A 298 21.66 5.10 -6.19
C ASP A 298 20.64 6.24 -6.38
N VAL A 299 19.57 6.00 -7.13
CA VAL A 299 18.49 6.97 -7.35
C VAL A 299 17.73 7.29 -6.05
N ILE A 300 17.43 6.29 -5.23
CA ILE A 300 16.75 6.51 -3.94
C ILE A 300 17.63 7.36 -3.01
N ILE A 301 18.93 7.07 -2.94
CA ILE A 301 19.90 7.81 -2.12
C ILE A 301 20.05 9.25 -2.63
N GLU A 302 20.18 9.45 -3.94
CA GLU A 302 20.27 10.77 -4.55
C GLU A 302 19.01 11.59 -4.23
N ARG A 303 17.83 11.01 -4.45
CA ARG A 303 16.56 11.68 -4.14
C ARG A 303 16.42 12.02 -2.65
N ALA A 304 16.87 11.13 -1.77
CA ALA A 304 16.86 11.39 -0.33
C ALA A 304 17.80 12.55 0.04
N LYS A 305 18.99 12.63 -0.57
CA LYS A 305 19.93 13.74 -0.37
C LYS A 305 19.36 15.08 -0.82
N GLU A 306 18.78 15.13 -2.02
CA GLU A 306 18.14 16.34 -2.56
C GLU A 306 17.08 16.93 -1.61
N LEU A 307 16.28 16.05 -0.99
CA LEU A 307 15.18 16.42 -0.11
C LEU A 307 15.58 16.49 1.38
N MET A 308 16.85 16.24 1.71
CA MET A 308 17.32 16.10 3.10
C MET A 308 16.48 15.10 3.91
N VAL A 309 16.11 13.99 3.28
CA VAL A 309 15.38 12.88 3.89
C VAL A 309 16.35 12.01 4.68
N PRO A 310 16.11 11.79 5.98
CA PRO A 310 16.81 10.74 6.73
C PRO A 310 16.40 9.37 6.19
N LEU A 311 17.23 8.79 5.32
CA LEU A 311 17.00 7.50 4.70
C LEU A 311 17.79 6.41 5.44
N GLU A 312 17.10 5.33 5.83
CA GLU A 312 17.73 4.13 6.40
C GLU A 312 17.36 2.89 5.57
N VAL A 313 18.35 2.01 5.36
CA VAL A 313 18.14 0.71 4.72
C VAL A 313 17.92 -0.34 5.81
N THR A 314 16.81 -1.06 5.73
CA THR A 314 16.39 -2.05 6.71
C THR A 314 16.87 -3.44 6.32
N GLU A 315 17.70 -4.05 7.16
CA GLU A 315 18.11 -5.45 6.98
C GLU A 315 16.92 -6.40 7.24
N PRO A 316 16.83 -7.54 6.51
CA PRO A 316 15.76 -8.50 6.70
C PRO A 316 15.77 -9.07 8.12
N LEU A 317 14.58 -9.41 8.60
CA LEU A 317 14.45 -10.10 9.88
C LEU A 317 15.06 -11.49 9.81
N ASP A 318 15.90 -11.82 10.80
CA ASP A 318 16.42 -13.18 10.96
C ASP A 318 15.64 -13.99 12.00
N CYS A 319 15.79 -15.32 11.95
CA CYS A 319 15.12 -16.23 12.88
C CYS A 319 15.48 -15.98 14.36
N LYS A 320 16.67 -15.42 14.64
CA LYS A 320 17.11 -15.11 16.02
C LYS A 320 16.38 -13.88 16.56
N GLN A 321 16.18 -12.86 15.73
CA GLN A 321 15.43 -11.64 16.04
C GLN A 321 13.94 -11.94 16.26
N MET A 322 13.39 -12.90 15.52
CA MET A 322 12.01 -13.34 15.67
C MET A 322 11.74 -14.08 16.99
N LYS A 323 12.76 -14.60 17.70
CA LYS A 323 12.62 -15.32 18.99
C LYS A 323 11.52 -16.40 18.98
N GLY A 324 11.41 -17.14 17.88
CA GLY A 324 10.39 -18.19 17.69
C GLY A 324 9.02 -17.70 17.20
N LEU A 325 8.85 -16.41 16.93
CA LEU A 325 7.67 -15.89 16.26
C LEU A 325 7.68 -16.31 14.78
N THR A 326 6.51 -16.66 14.26
CA THR A 326 6.29 -16.95 12.85
C THR A 326 5.53 -15.80 12.20
N LEU A 327 5.93 -15.37 11.00
CA LEU A 327 5.14 -14.42 10.23
C LEU A 327 3.84 -15.09 9.76
N GLY A 328 2.73 -14.34 9.80
CA GLY A 328 1.44 -14.81 9.30
C GLY A 328 1.38 -14.95 7.77
N LEU A 329 2.38 -14.40 7.07
CA LEU A 329 2.55 -14.54 5.62
C LEU A 329 3.79 -15.39 5.34
N SER A 330 3.65 -16.36 4.43
CA SER A 330 4.73 -17.24 4.01
C SER A 330 5.66 -16.60 2.97
N GLY A 331 6.90 -17.06 2.92
CA GLY A 331 7.89 -16.73 1.89
C GLY A 331 9.00 -15.80 2.37
N ASP A 332 10.22 -16.03 1.89
CA ASP A 332 11.43 -15.37 2.43
C ASP A 332 11.43 -13.84 2.26
N HIS A 333 10.82 -13.35 1.17
CA HIS A 333 10.64 -11.93 0.93
C HIS A 333 9.81 -11.23 2.02
N GLN A 334 9.01 -11.97 2.80
CA GLN A 334 8.22 -11.39 3.88
C GLN A 334 9.08 -10.96 5.07
N PHE A 335 10.28 -11.52 5.26
CA PHE A 335 11.21 -11.04 6.29
C PHE A 335 11.71 -9.61 6.00
N TYR A 336 11.86 -9.25 4.73
CA TYR A 336 12.18 -7.89 4.31
C TYR A 336 10.98 -6.95 4.51
N ASN A 337 9.78 -7.36 4.10
CA ASN A 337 8.56 -6.56 4.27
C ASN A 337 8.27 -6.30 5.75
N ALA A 338 8.42 -7.31 6.60
CA ALA A 338 8.22 -7.19 8.03
C ALA A 338 9.33 -6.36 8.71
N ALA A 339 10.59 -6.46 8.27
CA ALA A 339 11.67 -5.58 8.74
C ALA A 339 11.36 -4.11 8.46
N LEU A 340 10.96 -3.81 7.22
CA LEU A 340 10.58 -2.47 6.81
C LEU A 340 9.39 -1.96 7.65
N ALA A 341 8.37 -2.80 7.84
CA ALA A 341 7.21 -2.45 8.67
C ALA A 341 7.57 -2.15 10.13
N VAL A 342 8.51 -2.90 10.72
CA VAL A 342 9.03 -2.63 12.08
C VAL A 342 9.69 -1.25 12.14
N SER A 343 10.54 -0.91 11.17
CA SER A 343 11.22 0.39 11.13
C SER A 343 10.27 1.55 10.91
N LEU A 344 9.30 1.39 10.00
CA LEU A 344 8.24 2.39 9.75
C LEU A 344 7.40 2.61 11.02
N SER A 345 6.94 1.54 11.65
CA SER A 345 6.12 1.62 12.87
C SER A 345 6.90 2.22 14.05
N ARG A 346 8.17 1.86 14.21
CA ARG A 346 9.06 2.45 15.22
C ARG A 346 9.21 3.96 15.01
N CYS A 347 9.51 4.38 13.79
CA CYS A 347 9.66 5.81 13.47
C CYS A 347 8.35 6.57 13.69
N TRP A 348 7.22 5.98 13.31
CA TRP A 348 5.90 6.54 13.54
C TRP A 348 5.63 6.76 15.04
N LEU A 349 5.90 5.76 15.88
CA LEU A 349 5.74 5.86 17.34
C LEU A 349 6.62 6.95 17.95
N GLN A 350 7.86 7.10 17.47
CA GLN A 350 8.77 8.15 17.93
C GLN A 350 8.28 9.54 17.54
N ARG A 351 7.91 9.74 16.28
CA ARG A 351 7.47 11.04 15.76
C ARG A 351 6.12 11.50 16.28
N THR A 352 5.30 10.56 16.76
CA THR A 352 4.00 10.85 17.36
C THR A 352 4.06 10.97 18.89
N GLY A 353 5.25 10.84 19.50
CA GLY A 353 5.43 10.93 20.95
C GLY A 353 4.92 9.71 21.74
N ASN A 354 4.65 8.61 21.05
CA ASN A 354 4.05 7.41 21.60
C ASN A 354 5.06 6.31 21.99
N TRP A 355 6.34 6.49 21.66
CA TRP A 355 7.38 5.49 21.90
C TRP A 355 7.51 5.08 23.36
N GLU A 356 7.64 6.06 24.26
CA GLU A 356 7.86 5.80 25.69
C GLU A 356 6.68 5.06 26.33
N LYS A 357 5.45 5.46 25.97
CA LYS A 357 4.20 4.81 26.42
C LYS A 357 4.17 3.33 26.03
N VAL A 358 4.55 3.01 24.80
CA VAL A 358 4.61 1.61 24.34
C VAL A 358 5.71 0.83 25.06
N CYS A 359 6.90 1.41 25.23
CA CYS A 359 8.01 0.76 25.93
C CYS A 359 7.67 0.44 27.40
N GLN A 360 7.00 1.36 28.11
CA GLN A 360 6.54 1.14 29.49
C GLN A 360 5.55 -0.04 29.57
N ASN A 361 4.59 -0.11 28.63
CA ASN A 361 3.63 -1.21 28.57
C ASN A 361 4.26 -2.57 28.27
N ILE A 362 5.38 -2.60 27.53
CA ILE A 362 6.12 -3.83 27.24
C ILE A 362 6.89 -4.31 28.47
N LEU A 363 7.47 -3.40 29.26
CA LEU A 363 8.25 -3.77 30.46
C LEU A 363 7.37 -4.29 31.62
N GLN A 364 6.06 -4.04 31.57
CA GLN A 364 5.09 -4.50 32.56
C GLN A 364 4.46 -5.87 32.23
N LYS A 365 4.72 -6.42 31.03
CA LYS A 365 4.23 -7.74 30.56
C LYS A 365 5.39 -8.72 30.35
#